data_AF-A0A352XX25-F1
#
_entry.id   AF-A0A352XX25-F1
#
_cell.length_a   1.000
_cell.length_b   1.000
_cell.length_c   1.000
_cell.angle_alpha   90.00
_cell.angle_beta   90.00
_cell.angle_gamma   90.00
#
_symmetry.space_group_name_H-M   'P 1'
#
loop_
_entity.id
_entity.type
_entity.pdbx_description
1 polymer ?
#
loop_
_entity_poly.entity_id
_entity_poly.type
_entity_poly.pdbx_seq_one_letter_code
_entity_poly.pdbx_strand_id
1 'polypeptide(L)'
;MGFHGMRGGMAVYAEEQKKRGRKTDARTVQRVAQAFTPYKFQVVLVLIAIILTTVLGLVNPLMIRYIFDDAIGKGNINLLIILVTIMIITPVVTGIFGVGQTYLNNIIGQRVMRDFRNKLFHHLQSMSLRFFTSTRTGEIQSRLSNDVGGVQGVVTDTATSVVANISTAVSTIIVMFILSPLLTLISLGLLPVFLWITYKVGNVRRATSKETQQSLAALTAMMQETLSVSGI
;
A
#
# COMPACT_ATOMS: atom_id res chain seq x y z
N MET A 1 -22.16 -36.87 -25.64
CA MET A 1 -22.00 -35.64 -26.46
C MET A 1 -22.36 -34.44 -25.59
N GLY A 2 -21.49 -33.44 -25.42
CA GLY A 2 -21.88 -32.20 -24.73
C GLY A 2 -20.82 -31.40 -23.96
N PHE A 3 -19.53 -31.72 -24.02
CA PHE A 3 -18.47 -30.94 -23.35
C PHE A 3 -18.09 -29.61 -24.07
N HIS A 4 -18.93 -29.13 -25.00
CA HIS A 4 -18.63 -27.95 -25.85
C HIS A 4 -19.22 -26.62 -25.34
N GLY A 5 -20.05 -26.60 -24.29
CA GLY A 5 -20.72 -25.38 -23.81
C GLY A 5 -19.96 -24.52 -22.78
N MET A 6 -19.02 -25.10 -22.03
CA MET A 6 -18.32 -24.40 -20.92
C MET A 6 -17.21 -23.44 -21.38
N ARG A 7 -16.60 -23.69 -22.55
CA ARG A 7 -15.53 -22.85 -23.11
C ARG A 7 -16.02 -21.46 -23.55
N GLY A 8 -17.25 -21.39 -24.07
CA GLY A 8 -17.87 -20.13 -24.50
C GLY A 8 -18.20 -19.20 -23.33
N GLY A 9 -18.76 -19.74 -22.25
CA GLY A 9 -19.09 -18.96 -21.05
C GLY A 9 -17.85 -18.33 -20.40
N MET A 10 -16.77 -19.08 -20.24
CA MET A 10 -15.52 -18.57 -19.66
C MET A 10 -14.87 -17.46 -20.49
N ALA A 11 -14.97 -17.52 -21.82
CA ALA A 11 -14.48 -16.46 -22.71
C ALA A 11 -15.32 -15.17 -22.57
N VAL A 12 -16.65 -15.31 -22.47
CA VAL A 12 -17.57 -14.19 -22.23
C VAL A 12 -17.35 -13.57 -20.85
N TYR A 13 -17.18 -14.38 -19.79
CA TYR A 13 -16.82 -13.90 -18.45
C TYR A 13 -15.45 -13.21 -18.42
N ALA A 14 -14.47 -13.72 -19.18
CA ALA A 14 -13.15 -13.11 -19.29
C ALA A 14 -13.20 -11.78 -20.04
N GLU A 15 -14.02 -11.65 -21.09
CA GLU A 15 -14.24 -10.39 -21.81
C GLU A 15 -15.03 -9.37 -20.98
N GLU A 16 -16.05 -9.79 -20.24
CA GLU A 16 -16.79 -8.92 -19.32
C GLU A 16 -15.90 -8.42 -18.18
N GLN A 17 -15.02 -9.27 -17.63
CA GLN A 17 -14.04 -8.83 -16.64
C GLN A 17 -13.00 -7.87 -17.24
N LYS A 18 -12.58 -8.08 -18.50
CA LYS A 18 -11.67 -7.17 -19.23
C LYS A 18 -12.33 -5.81 -19.49
N LYS A 19 -13.65 -5.78 -19.74
CA LYS A 19 -14.46 -4.54 -19.85
C LYS A 19 -14.75 -3.88 -18.49
N ARG A 20 -14.90 -4.67 -17.41
CA ARG A 20 -15.06 -4.19 -16.02
C ARG A 20 -13.79 -3.70 -15.37
N GLY A 21 -12.63 -3.95 -15.98
CA GLY A 21 -11.36 -3.25 -15.70
C GLY A 21 -11.46 -1.77 -16.05
N ARG A 22 -12.37 -1.04 -15.39
CA ARG A 22 -12.51 0.40 -15.47
C ARG A 22 -11.13 0.98 -15.19
N LYS A 23 -10.55 1.64 -16.19
CA LYS A 23 -9.42 2.57 -15.97
C LYS A 23 -9.85 3.45 -14.79
N THR A 24 -9.03 3.50 -13.74
CA THR A 24 -9.29 4.34 -12.57
C THR A 24 -9.53 5.76 -13.08
N ASP A 25 -10.80 6.18 -13.08
CA ASP A 25 -11.16 7.51 -13.55
C ASP A 25 -10.51 8.52 -12.60
N ALA A 26 -9.71 9.44 -13.13
CA ALA A 26 -9.01 10.46 -12.33
C ALA A 26 -9.99 11.23 -11.44
N ARG A 27 -11.25 11.36 -11.87
CA ARG A 27 -12.35 11.95 -11.10
C ARG A 27 -12.70 11.14 -9.83
N THR A 28 -12.61 9.82 -9.88
CA THR A 28 -12.83 8.95 -8.71
C THR A 28 -11.70 9.11 -7.70
N VAL A 29 -10.45 9.16 -8.17
CA VAL A 29 -9.28 9.42 -7.31
C VAL A 29 -9.40 10.80 -6.66
N GLN A 30 -9.80 11.83 -7.43
CA GLN A 30 -10.00 13.17 -6.92
C GLN A 30 -11.11 13.22 -5.85
N ARG A 31 -12.24 12.53 -6.06
CA ARG A 31 -13.33 12.45 -5.06
C ARG A 31 -12.89 11.77 -3.77
N VAL A 32 -12.10 10.70 -3.87
CA VAL A 32 -11.53 10.01 -2.71
C VAL A 32 -10.54 10.92 -2.00
N ALA A 33 -9.64 11.59 -2.73
CA ALA A 33 -8.68 12.54 -2.16
C ALA A 33 -9.38 13.73 -1.49
N GLN A 34 -10.50 14.21 -2.04
CA GLN A 34 -11.30 15.28 -1.45
C GLN A 34 -11.89 14.89 -0.08
N ALA A 35 -12.15 13.60 0.17
CA ALA A 35 -12.61 13.15 1.49
C ALA A 35 -11.57 13.38 2.60
N PHE A 36 -10.29 13.56 2.25
CA PHE A 36 -9.21 13.83 3.19
C PHE A 36 -8.94 15.32 3.39
N THR A 37 -9.62 16.21 2.65
CA THR A 37 -9.48 17.67 2.82
C THR A 37 -9.71 18.18 4.24
N PRO A 38 -10.63 17.62 5.06
CA PRO A 38 -10.78 18.05 6.46
C PRO A 38 -9.56 17.71 7.32
N TYR A 39 -8.73 16.76 6.87
CA TYR A 39 -7.57 16.22 7.59
C TYR A 39 -6.22 16.73 7.06
N LYS A 40 -6.23 17.81 6.27
CA LYS A 40 -5.03 18.38 5.62
C LYS A 40 -3.88 18.68 6.58
N PHE A 41 -4.19 19.15 7.79
CA PHE A 41 -3.17 19.46 8.79
C PHE A 41 -2.48 18.18 9.30
N GLN A 42 -3.25 17.14 9.62
CA GLN A 42 -2.66 15.87 10.04
C GLN A 42 -1.86 15.21 8.90
N VAL A 43 -2.31 15.34 7.65
CA VAL A 43 -1.55 14.86 6.48
C VAL A 43 -0.21 15.58 6.37
N VAL A 44 -0.17 16.91 6.55
CA VAL A 44 1.10 17.66 6.56
C VAL A 44 2.02 17.20 7.69
N LEU A 45 1.50 16.96 8.90
CA LEU A 45 2.30 16.41 10.00
C LEU A 45 2.90 15.04 9.67
N VAL A 46 2.13 14.16 9.02
CA VAL A 46 2.62 12.86 8.55
C VAL A 46 3.72 13.03 7.51
N LEU A 47 3.57 13.95 6.56
CA LEU A 47 4.60 14.24 5.55
C LEU A 47 5.89 14.76 6.20
N ILE A 48 5.80 15.64 7.19
CA ILE A 48 6.96 16.10 7.96
C ILE A 48 7.62 14.94 8.71
N ALA A 49 6.82 14.09 9.36
CA ALA A 49 7.34 12.91 10.06
C ALA A 49 8.05 11.93 9.11
N ILE A 50 7.52 11.74 7.89
CA ILE A 50 8.18 10.96 6.83
C ILE A 50 9.54 11.56 6.51
N ILE A 51 9.62 12.86 6.23
CA ILE A 51 10.90 13.50 5.87
C ILE A 51 11.90 13.36 7.02
N LEU A 52 11.48 13.59 8.26
CA LEU A 52 12.33 13.45 9.44
C LEU A 52 12.85 12.01 9.60
N THR A 53 11.96 11.02 9.54
CA THR A 53 12.35 9.60 9.67
C THR A 53 13.24 9.14 8.51
N THR A 54 12.98 9.62 7.29
CA THR A 54 13.85 9.39 6.13
C THR A 54 15.26 9.94 6.38
N VAL A 55 15.38 11.20 6.82
CA VAL A 55 16.69 11.83 7.08
C VAL A 55 17.43 11.11 8.22
N LEU A 56 16.73 10.78 9.31
CA LEU A 56 17.30 9.99 10.40
C LEU A 56 17.77 8.61 9.94
N GLY A 57 17.06 7.98 8.99
CA GLY A 57 17.45 6.71 8.38
C GLY A 57 18.80 6.75 7.66
N LEU A 58 19.23 7.93 7.20
CA LEU A 58 20.51 8.13 6.52
C LEU A 58 21.68 8.35 7.49
N VAL A 59 21.41 8.59 8.78
CA VAL A 59 22.45 8.83 9.77
C VAL A 59 23.35 7.60 9.90
N ASN A 60 22.79 6.41 10.07
CA ASN A 60 23.60 5.18 10.24
C ASN A 60 24.59 4.91 9.09
N PRO A 61 24.20 4.90 7.80
CA PRO A 61 25.17 4.68 6.72
C PRO A 61 26.23 5.78 6.64
N LEU A 62 25.89 7.04 6.97
CA LEU A 62 26.86 8.13 7.05
C LEU A 62 27.83 7.96 8.21
N MET A 63 27.33 7.57 9.40
CA MET A 63 28.18 7.29 10.57
C MET A 63 29.15 6.14 10.28
N ILE A 64 28.70 5.08 9.60
CA ILE A 64 29.56 3.96 9.18
C ILE A 64 30.72 4.48 8.33
N ARG A 65 30.46 5.34 7.35
CA ARG A 65 31.52 5.97 6.54
C ARG A 65 32.54 6.70 7.42
N TYR A 66 32.08 7.59 8.31
CA TYR A 66 32.98 8.33 9.19
C TYR A 66 33.76 7.42 10.16
N ILE A 67 33.17 6.31 10.59
CA ILE A 67 33.86 5.31 11.40
C ILE A 67 35.06 4.73 10.63
N PHE A 68 34.87 4.33 9.37
CA PHE A 68 35.95 3.76 8.58
C PHE A 68 36.99 4.80 8.15
N ASP A 69 36.53 5.95 7.64
CA ASP A 69 37.40 6.97 7.05
C ASP A 69 38.22 7.72 8.12
N ASP A 70 37.59 8.06 9.26
CA ASP A 70 38.19 8.96 10.26
C ASP A 70 38.46 8.30 11.60
N ALA A 71 37.57 7.47 12.12
CA ALA A 71 37.73 6.92 13.47
C ALA A 71 38.76 5.78 13.49
N ILE A 72 38.54 4.74 12.68
CA ILE A 72 39.46 3.60 12.55
C ILE A 72 40.69 4.02 11.77
N GLY A 73 40.52 4.73 10.64
CA GLY A 73 41.63 5.17 9.78
C GLY A 73 42.68 6.01 10.51
N LYS A 74 42.29 6.80 11.52
CA LYS A 74 43.19 7.66 12.32
C LYS A 74 43.39 7.16 13.76
N GLY A 75 42.84 6.01 14.13
CA GLY A 75 42.94 5.45 15.48
C GLY A 75 42.26 6.26 16.60
N ASN A 76 41.26 7.09 16.27
CA ASN A 76 40.58 7.96 17.23
C ASN A 76 39.41 7.23 17.93
N ILE A 77 39.71 6.60 19.06
CA ILE A 77 38.74 5.84 19.87
C ILE A 77 37.63 6.75 20.44
N ASN A 78 37.93 8.00 20.80
CA ASN A 78 36.91 8.90 21.32
C ASN A 78 35.86 9.24 20.24
N LEU A 79 36.31 9.52 19.01
CA LEU A 79 35.41 9.72 17.87
C LEU A 79 34.58 8.46 17.60
N LEU A 80 35.21 7.27 17.65
CA LEU A 80 34.51 6.00 17.47
C LEU A 80 33.37 5.83 18.47
N ILE A 81 33.61 6.07 19.76
CA ILE A 81 32.59 5.94 20.82
C ILE A 81 31.41 6.88 20.57
N ILE A 82 31.69 8.13 20.17
CA ILE A 82 30.63 9.12 19.86
C ILE A 82 29.79 8.64 18.67
N LEU A 83 30.42 8.23 17.57
CA LEU A 83 29.72 7.78 16.36
C LEU A 83 28.87 6.53 16.66
N VAL A 84 29.40 5.55 17.38
CA VAL A 84 28.66 4.34 17.78
C VAL A 84 27.49 4.69 18.70
N THR A 85 27.69 5.62 19.64
CA THR A 85 26.60 6.06 20.53
C THR A 85 25.47 6.73 19.73
N ILE A 86 25.80 7.59 18.76
CA ILE A 86 24.81 8.19 17.85
C ILE A 86 24.09 7.09 17.05
N MET A 87 24.79 6.06 16.57
CA MET A 87 24.19 4.93 15.86
C MET A 87 23.24 4.09 16.72
N ILE A 88 23.47 4.01 18.03
CA ILE A 88 22.57 3.31 18.97
C ILE A 88 21.33 4.17 19.28
N ILE A 89 21.52 5.47 19.48
CA ILE A 89 20.42 6.41 19.80
C ILE A 89 19.50 6.61 18.58
N THR A 90 20.05 6.66 17.38
CA THR A 90 19.31 6.98 16.15
C THR A 90 18.11 6.05 15.93
N PRO A 91 18.22 4.71 15.96
CA PRO A 91 17.08 3.80 15.83
C PRO A 91 16.01 4.00 16.91
N VAL A 92 16.40 4.33 18.14
CA VAL A 92 15.46 4.61 19.24
C VAL A 92 14.63 5.86 18.90
N VAL A 93 15.31 6.94 18.50
CA VAL A 93 14.66 8.19 18.08
C VAL A 93 13.77 7.98 16.86
N THR A 94 14.28 7.32 15.82
CA THR A 94 13.50 6.96 14.62
C THR A 94 12.29 6.10 14.97
N GLY A 95 12.42 5.17 15.90
CA GLY A 95 11.33 4.34 16.40
C GLY A 95 10.23 5.16 17.08
N ILE A 96 10.59 6.12 17.93
CA ILE A 96 9.63 7.02 18.58
C ILE A 96 8.85 7.84 17.54
N PHE A 97 9.55 8.42 16.56
CA PHE A 97 8.90 9.12 15.45
C PHE A 97 8.01 8.18 14.62
N GLY A 98 8.45 6.95 14.38
CA GLY A 98 7.69 5.93 13.66
C GLY A 98 6.39 5.54 14.37
N VAL A 99 6.42 5.41 15.70
CA VAL A 99 5.20 5.19 16.52
C VAL A 99 4.26 6.38 16.40
N GLY A 100 4.77 7.61 16.55
CA GLY A 100 3.97 8.83 16.40
C GLY A 100 3.31 8.93 15.01
N GLN A 101 4.08 8.67 13.95
CA GLN A 101 3.58 8.64 12.57
C GLN A 101 2.49 7.57 12.38
N THR A 102 2.71 6.36 12.90
CA THR A 102 1.72 5.27 12.82
C THR A 102 0.43 5.64 13.55
N TYR A 103 0.55 6.24 14.73
CA TYR A 103 -0.59 6.70 15.51
C TYR A 103 -1.39 7.79 14.76
N LEU A 104 -0.70 8.79 14.17
CA LEU A 104 -1.34 9.81 13.36
C LEU A 104 -2.05 9.20 12.14
N ASN A 105 -1.40 8.30 11.41
CA ASN A 105 -2.00 7.60 10.27
C ASN A 105 -3.28 6.87 10.66
N ASN A 106 -3.25 6.14 11.77
CA ASN A 106 -4.40 5.41 12.29
C ASN A 106 -5.55 6.35 12.66
N ILE A 107 -5.27 7.47 13.33
CA ILE A 107 -6.30 8.47 13.65
C ILE A 107 -6.93 9.01 12.37
N ILE A 108 -6.13 9.41 11.38
CA ILE A 108 -6.64 9.95 10.11
C ILE A 108 -7.54 8.90 9.43
N GLY A 109 -7.06 7.66 9.32
CA GLY A 109 -7.80 6.58 8.68
C GLY A 109 -9.13 6.28 9.36
N GLN A 110 -9.13 6.19 10.69
CA GLN A 110 -10.36 5.94 11.45
C GLN A 110 -11.35 7.10 11.37
N ARG A 111 -10.87 8.36 11.35
CA ARG A 111 -11.75 9.53 11.20
C ARG A 111 -12.38 9.58 9.82
N VAL A 112 -11.61 9.31 8.76
CA VAL A 112 -12.15 9.22 7.40
C VAL A 112 -13.15 8.08 7.26
N MET A 113 -12.83 6.92 7.83
CA MET A 113 -13.74 5.76 7.87
C MET A 113 -15.08 6.11 8.52
N ARG A 114 -15.03 6.78 9.68
CA ARG A 114 -16.23 7.26 10.37
C ARG A 114 -17.06 8.18 9.48
N ASP A 115 -16.43 9.13 8.81
CA ASP A 115 -17.13 10.09 7.96
C ASP A 115 -17.77 9.41 6.74
N PHE A 116 -17.10 8.42 6.14
CA PHE A 116 -17.69 7.60 5.08
C PHE A 116 -18.87 6.76 5.57
N ARG A 117 -18.73 6.11 6.74
CA ARG A 117 -19.82 5.35 7.36
C ARG A 117 -21.04 6.23 7.62
N ASN A 118 -20.84 7.42 8.18
CA ASN A 118 -21.92 8.36 8.45
C ASN A 118 -22.62 8.83 7.16
N LYS A 119 -21.85 9.20 6.12
CA LYS A 119 -22.42 9.61 4.83
C LYS A 119 -23.22 8.49 4.18
N LEU A 120 -22.70 7.26 4.18
CA LEU A 120 -23.41 6.12 3.61
C LEU A 120 -24.69 5.82 4.42
N PHE A 121 -24.61 5.84 5.74
CA PHE A 121 -25.76 5.58 6.60
C PHE A 121 -26.88 6.61 6.40
N HIS A 122 -26.55 7.90 6.37
CA HIS A 122 -27.51 8.95 6.05
C HIS A 122 -28.13 8.77 4.66
N HIS A 123 -27.35 8.37 3.66
CA HIS A 123 -27.87 8.10 2.33
C HIS A 123 -28.83 6.91 2.33
N LEU A 124 -28.47 5.81 3.01
CA LEU A 124 -29.33 4.62 3.13
C LEU A 124 -30.66 4.96 3.81
N GLN A 125 -30.66 5.77 4.87
CA GLN A 125 -31.90 6.20 5.53
C GLN A 125 -32.84 6.99 4.60
N SER A 126 -32.30 7.69 3.60
CA SER A 126 -33.10 8.44 2.62
C SER A 126 -33.60 7.59 1.44
N MET A 127 -33.20 6.31 1.34
CA MET A 127 -33.60 5.44 0.23
C MET A 127 -34.99 4.83 0.46
N SER A 128 -35.72 4.63 -0.64
CA SER A 128 -37.04 3.99 -0.61
C SER A 128 -36.98 2.54 -0.11
N LEU A 129 -38.07 2.05 0.52
CA LEU A 129 -38.20 0.65 0.94
C LEU A 129 -37.94 -0.35 -0.20
N ARG A 130 -38.25 0.02 -1.45
CA ARG A 130 -38.02 -0.82 -2.65
C ARG A 130 -36.54 -1.22 -2.81
N PHE A 131 -35.60 -0.38 -2.39
CA PHE A 131 -34.17 -0.70 -2.42
C PHE A 131 -33.82 -1.82 -1.43
N PHE A 132 -34.42 -1.78 -0.24
CA PHE A 132 -34.19 -2.76 0.82
C PHE A 132 -34.91 -4.09 0.56
N THR A 133 -36.01 -4.09 -0.19
CA THR A 133 -36.67 -5.34 -0.61
C THR A 133 -35.97 -6.03 -1.79
N SER A 134 -35.09 -5.32 -2.51
CA SER A 134 -34.36 -5.84 -3.68
C SER A 134 -32.88 -6.14 -3.41
N THR A 135 -32.32 -5.65 -2.31
CA THR A 135 -30.90 -5.82 -1.95
C THR A 135 -30.77 -6.55 -0.62
N ARG A 136 -29.97 -7.60 -0.54
CA ARG A 136 -29.73 -8.34 0.72
C ARG A 136 -28.98 -7.46 1.72
N THR A 137 -29.45 -7.37 2.96
CA THR A 137 -28.84 -6.56 4.03
C THR A 137 -27.34 -6.85 4.24
N GLY A 138 -26.92 -8.11 4.08
CA GLY A 138 -25.51 -8.50 4.19
C GLY A 138 -24.61 -7.92 3.09
N GLU A 139 -25.16 -7.59 1.92
CA GLU A 139 -24.41 -6.94 0.84
C GLU A 139 -24.10 -5.48 1.19
N ILE A 140 -25.03 -4.79 1.84
CA ILE A 140 -24.85 -3.41 2.33
C ILE A 140 -23.75 -3.39 3.40
N GLN A 141 -23.80 -4.33 4.34
CA GLN A 141 -22.79 -4.44 5.40
C GLN A 141 -21.40 -4.78 4.83
N SER A 142 -21.33 -5.67 3.84
CA SER A 142 -20.07 -6.02 3.18
C SER A 142 -19.46 -4.83 2.45
N ARG A 143 -20.25 -4.09 1.67
CA ARG A 143 -19.77 -2.87 0.99
C ARG A 143 -19.32 -1.80 1.98
N LEU A 144 -20.04 -1.63 3.10
CA LEU A 144 -19.66 -0.66 4.13
C LEU A 144 -18.35 -1.02 4.84
N SER A 145 -18.11 -2.30 5.11
CA SER A 145 -16.89 -2.73 5.80
C SER A 145 -15.71 -2.90 4.84
N ASN A 146 -15.92 -3.58 3.71
CA ASN A 146 -14.84 -3.96 2.80
C ASN A 146 -14.48 -2.85 1.81
N ASP A 147 -15.46 -2.19 1.17
CA ASP A 147 -15.14 -1.17 0.17
C ASP A 147 -14.59 0.09 0.85
N VAL A 148 -15.24 0.53 1.93
CA VAL A 148 -14.75 1.68 2.71
C VAL A 148 -13.41 1.34 3.37
N GLY A 149 -13.24 0.10 3.84
CA GLY A 149 -11.97 -0.39 4.41
C GLY A 149 -10.85 -0.37 3.39
N GLY A 150 -11.13 -0.82 2.17
CA GLY A 150 -10.19 -0.77 1.05
C GLY A 150 -9.80 0.66 0.70
N VAL A 151 -10.76 1.59 0.63
CA VAL A 151 -10.48 3.01 0.39
C VAL A 151 -9.60 3.61 1.49
N GLN A 152 -9.86 3.27 2.76
CA GLN A 152 -9.01 3.68 3.87
C GLN A 152 -7.58 3.20 3.67
N GLY A 153 -7.35 1.89 3.48
CA GLY A 153 -6.01 1.32 3.37
C GLY A 153 -5.21 1.86 2.18
N VAL A 154 -5.87 2.18 1.06
CA VAL A 154 -5.21 2.82 -0.09
C VAL A 154 -4.69 4.22 0.28
N VAL A 155 -5.46 5.00 1.03
CA VAL A 155 -5.09 6.40 1.28
C VAL A 155 -4.22 6.55 2.53
N THR A 156 -4.43 5.77 3.58
CA THR A 156 -3.66 5.91 4.83
C THR A 156 -2.36 5.12 4.80
N ASP A 157 -2.37 3.94 4.20
CA ASP A 157 -1.23 3.02 4.27
C ASP A 157 -0.46 3.06 2.95
N THR A 158 -1.15 2.79 1.83
CA THR A 158 -0.49 2.69 0.53
C THR A 158 0.08 4.04 0.09
N ALA A 159 -0.71 5.10 0.10
CA ALA A 159 -0.24 6.42 -0.32
C ALA A 159 0.90 6.94 0.56
N THR A 160 0.76 6.82 1.89
CA THR A 160 1.80 7.24 2.85
C THR A 160 3.08 6.43 2.67
N SER A 161 2.97 5.12 2.47
CA SER A 161 4.14 4.25 2.21
C SER A 161 4.80 4.57 0.89
N VAL A 162 4.04 4.89 -0.16
CA VAL A 162 4.59 5.32 -1.46
C VAL A 162 5.38 6.62 -1.28
N VAL A 163 4.83 7.61 -0.57
CA VAL A 163 5.54 8.87 -0.30
C VAL A 163 6.81 8.63 0.53
N ALA A 164 6.74 7.80 1.57
CA ALA A 164 7.89 7.44 2.39
C ALA A 164 8.99 6.71 1.61
N ASN A 165 8.61 5.76 0.76
CA ASN A 165 9.53 5.01 -0.08
C ASN A 165 10.18 5.89 -1.14
N ILE A 166 9.41 6.80 -1.77
CA ILE A 166 9.95 7.77 -2.73
C ILE A 166 10.91 8.73 -2.02
N SER A 167 10.51 9.29 -0.88
CA SER A 167 11.35 10.15 -0.04
C SER A 167 12.68 9.46 0.28
N THR A 168 12.61 8.22 0.77
CA THR A 168 13.78 7.41 1.11
C THR A 168 14.65 7.11 -0.11
N ALA A 169 14.06 6.74 -1.25
CA ALA A 169 14.81 6.47 -2.47
C ALA A 169 15.52 7.73 -2.97
N VAL A 170 14.82 8.86 -3.05
CA VAL A 170 15.37 10.14 -3.52
C VAL A 170 16.48 10.62 -2.59
N SER A 171 16.24 10.63 -1.27
CA SER A 171 17.24 11.08 -0.31
C SER A 171 18.48 10.18 -0.31
N THR A 172 18.30 8.86 -0.42
CA THR A 172 19.41 7.91 -0.52
C THR A 172 20.21 8.14 -1.78
N ILE A 173 19.56 8.30 -2.94
CA ILE A 173 20.24 8.59 -4.21
C ILE A 173 21.01 9.91 -4.11
N ILE A 174 20.43 10.96 -3.54
CA ILE A 174 21.11 12.24 -3.33
C ILE A 174 22.37 12.05 -2.47
N VAL A 175 22.25 11.37 -1.32
CA VAL A 175 23.40 11.10 -0.44
C VAL A 175 24.45 10.26 -1.16
N MET A 176 24.06 9.20 -1.86
CA MET A 176 24.99 8.37 -2.64
C MET A 176 25.73 9.20 -3.69
N PHE A 177 25.04 10.06 -4.43
CA PHE A 177 25.68 10.95 -5.41
C PHE A 177 26.66 11.93 -4.77
N ILE A 178 26.34 12.48 -3.60
CA ILE A 178 27.25 13.36 -2.84
C ILE A 178 28.50 12.58 -2.38
N LEU A 179 28.32 11.31 -1.97
CA LEU A 179 29.42 10.47 -1.49
C LEU A 179 30.33 9.97 -2.62
N SER A 180 29.76 9.42 -3.69
CA SER A 180 30.48 8.91 -4.85
C SER A 180 29.58 8.84 -6.09
N PRO A 181 29.68 9.81 -7.01
CA PRO A 181 28.90 9.80 -8.25
C PRO A 181 29.13 8.54 -9.09
N LEU A 182 30.37 8.05 -9.16
CA LEU A 182 30.73 6.89 -9.97
C LEU A 182 30.08 5.60 -9.47
N LEU A 183 30.21 5.30 -8.17
CA LEU A 183 29.57 4.10 -7.57
C LEU A 183 28.05 4.17 -7.64
N THR A 184 27.49 5.38 -7.52
CA THR A 184 26.05 5.61 -7.65
C THR A 184 25.55 5.29 -9.05
N LEU A 185 26.26 5.75 -10.09
CA LEU A 185 25.91 5.44 -11.48
C LEU A 185 26.00 3.94 -11.77
N ILE A 186 27.02 3.25 -11.26
CA ILE A 186 27.15 1.79 -11.39
C ILE A 186 25.95 1.09 -10.73
N SER A 187 25.59 1.51 -9.50
CA SER A 187 24.45 0.95 -8.77
C SER A 187 23.11 1.21 -9.46
N LEU A 188 22.88 2.43 -9.95
CA LEU A 188 21.69 2.78 -10.73
C LEU A 188 21.64 2.06 -12.07
N GLY A 189 22.78 1.74 -12.68
CA GLY A 189 22.87 0.93 -13.90
C GLY A 189 22.35 -0.50 -13.73
N LEU A 190 22.45 -1.08 -12.52
CA LEU A 190 21.90 -2.41 -12.20
C LEU A 190 20.37 -2.37 -11.95
N LEU A 191 19.84 -1.22 -11.54
CA LEU A 191 18.42 -1.04 -11.22
C LEU A 191 17.46 -1.49 -12.34
N PRO A 192 17.63 -1.13 -13.65
CA PRO A 192 16.74 -1.59 -14.71
C PRO A 192 16.72 -3.11 -14.87
N VAL A 193 17.84 -3.80 -14.63
CA VAL A 193 17.91 -5.27 -14.67
C VAL A 193 17.02 -5.87 -13.59
N PHE A 194 17.13 -5.37 -12.35
CA PHE A 194 16.27 -5.81 -11.26
C PHE A 194 14.79 -5.50 -11.53
N LEU A 195 14.46 -4.29 -12.01
CA LEU A 195 13.10 -3.93 -12.38
C LEU A 195 12.53 -4.85 -13.46
N TRP A 196 13.33 -5.21 -14.45
CA TRP A 196 12.91 -6.13 -15.51
C TRP A 196 12.59 -7.53 -14.96
N ILE A 197 13.44 -8.08 -14.09
CA ILE A 197 13.20 -9.36 -13.43
C ILE A 197 11.93 -9.29 -12.58
N THR A 198 11.81 -8.26 -11.72
CA THR A 198 10.63 -8.07 -10.87
C THR A 198 9.35 -7.95 -11.69
N TYR A 199 9.38 -7.21 -12.80
CA TYR A 199 8.23 -7.07 -13.69
C TYR A 199 7.83 -8.41 -14.32
N LYS A 200 8.81 -9.18 -14.81
CA LYS A 200 8.56 -10.51 -15.39
C LYS A 200 7.93 -11.46 -14.37
N VAL A 201 8.51 -11.55 -13.17
CA VAL A 201 7.99 -12.39 -12.08
C VAL A 201 6.60 -11.93 -11.64
N GLY A 202 6.37 -10.61 -11.55
CA GLY A 202 5.08 -10.03 -11.19
C GLY A 202 3.96 -10.42 -12.15
N ASN A 203 4.24 -10.42 -13.46
CA ASN A 203 3.28 -10.84 -14.48
C ASN A 203 2.93 -12.32 -14.38
N VAL A 204 3.92 -13.18 -14.18
CA VAL A 204 3.70 -14.62 -13.97
C VAL A 204 2.85 -14.84 -12.73
N ARG A 205 3.21 -14.23 -11.60
CA ARG A 205 2.45 -14.34 -10.35
C ARG A 205 1.00 -13.90 -10.54
N ARG A 206 0.77 -12.79 -11.26
CA ARG A 206 -0.57 -12.28 -11.55
C ARG A 206 -1.41 -13.26 -12.37
N ALA A 207 -0.80 -13.92 -13.37
CA ALA A 207 -1.48 -14.95 -14.15
C ALA A 207 -1.86 -16.14 -13.28
N THR A 208 -0.92 -16.68 -12.51
CA THR A 208 -1.16 -17.81 -11.60
C THR A 208 -2.21 -17.50 -10.54
N SER A 209 -2.16 -16.33 -9.89
CA SER A 209 -3.18 -15.93 -8.92
C SER A 209 -4.58 -15.87 -9.52
N LYS A 210 -4.70 -15.44 -10.79
CA LYS A 210 -5.98 -15.42 -11.50
C LYS A 210 -6.52 -16.83 -11.73
N GLU A 211 -5.67 -17.77 -12.14
CA GLU A 211 -6.04 -19.18 -12.30
C GLU A 211 -6.46 -19.80 -10.96
N THR A 212 -5.71 -19.56 -9.88
CA THR A 212 -6.08 -20.02 -8.53
C THR A 212 -7.45 -19.47 -8.12
N GLN A 213 -7.72 -18.19 -8.38
CA GLN A 213 -8.99 -17.58 -8.01
C GLN A 213 -10.17 -18.14 -8.83
N GLN A 214 -9.95 -18.48 -10.10
CA GLN A 214 -10.95 -19.16 -10.94
C GLN A 214 -11.24 -20.58 -10.42
N SER A 215 -10.21 -21.34 -10.06
CA SER A 215 -10.37 -22.69 -9.49
C SER A 215 -11.10 -22.65 -8.14
N LEU A 216 -10.77 -21.70 -7.26
CA LEU A 216 -11.48 -21.51 -5.99
C LEU A 216 -12.96 -21.14 -6.19
N ALA A 217 -13.26 -20.30 -7.17
CA ALA A 217 -14.63 -19.94 -7.50
C ALA A 217 -15.43 -21.16 -8.01
N ALA A 218 -14.82 -21.99 -8.86
CA ALA A 218 -15.44 -23.22 -9.36
C ALA A 218 -15.71 -24.23 -8.24
N LEU A 219 -14.76 -24.44 -7.33
CA LEU A 219 -14.94 -25.30 -6.15
C LEU A 219 -16.05 -24.78 -5.24
N THR A 220 -16.11 -23.46 -5.01
CA THR A 220 -17.15 -22.84 -4.19
C THR A 220 -18.52 -23.01 -4.82
N ALA A 221 -18.65 -22.84 -6.14
CA ALA A 221 -19.89 -23.05 -6.87
C ALA A 221 -20.35 -24.52 -6.79
N MET A 222 -19.44 -25.48 -7.01
CA MET A 222 -19.75 -26.90 -6.90
C MET A 222 -20.19 -27.30 -5.48
N MET A 223 -19.53 -26.78 -4.44
CA MET A 223 -19.96 -26.98 -3.06
C MET A 223 -21.34 -26.39 -2.80
N GLN A 224 -21.62 -25.19 -3.31
CA GLN A 224 -22.95 -24.59 -3.20
C GLN A 224 -24.00 -25.43 -3.90
N GLU A 225 -23.79 -25.85 -5.15
CA GLU A 225 -24.75 -26.69 -5.90
C GLU A 225 -24.99 -28.05 -5.22
N THR A 226 -23.93 -28.68 -4.70
CA THR A 226 -24.02 -30.02 -4.07
C THR A 226 -24.66 -29.94 -2.68
N LEU A 227 -24.36 -28.91 -1.89
CA LEU A 227 -24.86 -28.75 -0.52
C LEU A 227 -26.20 -28.00 -0.44
N SER A 228 -26.55 -27.18 -1.44
CA SER A 228 -27.82 -26.42 -1.43
C SER A 228 -29.02 -27.20 -1.99
N VAL A 229 -28.83 -28.41 -2.52
CA VAL A 229 -29.92 -29.26 -3.07
C VAL A 229 -30.15 -30.53 -2.21
N SER A 230 -29.41 -30.72 -1.12
CA SER A 230 -29.68 -31.81 -0.16
C SER A 230 -30.08 -31.25 1.20
N GLY A 231 -31.33 -30.78 1.28
CA GLY A 231 -31.95 -30.37 2.55
C GLY A 231 -33.14 -29.42 2.38
N ILE A 232 -34.29 -29.98 1.96
CA ILE A 232 -35.64 -29.40 1.74
C ILE A 232 -35.89 -28.87 0.32
#